data_AF-A0A6H1ZIN4-F1
#
_entry.id   AF-A0A6H1ZIN4-F1
#
_cell.length_a   1.000
_cell.length_b   1.000
_cell.length_c   1.000
_cell.angle_alpha   90.00
_cell.angle_beta   90.00
_cell.angle_gamma   90.00
#
_symmetry.space_group_name_H-M   'P 1'
#
loop_
_entity.id
_entity.type
_entity.pdbx_description
1 polymer ?
#
loop_
_entity_poly.entity_id
_entity_poly.type
_entity_poly.pdbx_seq_one_letter_code
_entity_poly.pdbx_strand_id
1 'polypeptide(L)'
;MVTTASKYFNGERGPDLRFNPPSKPRTFKVAKLWDIHHEICRRAALGETNVSIADALGVSSAMVSYTRNSKIAVDHIGILRGAMDADTIDIGQQIQKFAPVALRLLEDIVKGEGPGANASIGIRARYADRHLDRAGYSPVKRIAAISTTLTREDIEIIKNRARQSALDAGVISAEIIEVEVVSE
;
A
#
# COMPACT_ATOMS: atom_id res chain seq x y z
N MET A 1 28.98 17.21 56.48
CA MET A 1 28.26 16.72 55.29
C MET A 1 27.21 15.73 55.76
N VAL A 2 25.92 16.08 55.67
CA VAL A 2 24.81 15.23 56.11
C VAL A 2 24.26 14.53 54.88
N THR A 3 24.43 13.22 54.79
CA THR A 3 23.83 12.36 53.76
C THR A 3 22.37 12.13 54.10
N THR A 4 21.47 12.74 53.33
CA THR A 4 20.03 12.56 53.42
C THR A 4 19.68 11.15 52.92
N ALA A 5 19.61 10.18 53.84
CA ALA A 5 19.05 8.88 53.56
C ALA A 5 17.56 9.05 53.22
N SER A 6 17.19 8.64 52.00
CA SER A 6 15.81 8.68 51.49
C SER A 6 14.87 7.94 52.44
N LYS A 7 13.91 8.68 52.99
CA LYS A 7 12.89 8.24 53.97
C LYS A 7 11.95 7.13 53.47
N TYR A 8 12.11 6.68 52.22
CA TYR A 8 11.16 5.83 51.51
C TYR A 8 11.74 4.52 50.97
N PHE A 9 13.07 4.30 51.10
CA PHE A 9 13.69 3.07 50.62
C PHE A 9 13.95 2.12 51.80
N ASN A 10 12.96 1.28 52.10
CA ASN A 10 13.10 0.24 53.11
C ASN A 10 13.84 -0.95 52.48
N GLY A 11 15.12 -1.13 52.79
CA GLY A 11 16.01 -2.14 52.19
C GLY A 11 15.61 -3.59 52.46
N GLU A 12 14.64 -3.81 53.35
CA GLU A 12 14.08 -5.12 53.71
C GLU A 12 12.77 -5.47 52.97
N ARG A 13 12.27 -4.58 52.09
CA ARG A 13 11.13 -4.95 51.23
C ARG A 13 11.60 -6.00 50.23
N GLY A 14 11.09 -7.22 50.38
CA GLY A 14 11.21 -8.27 49.37
C GLY A 14 10.75 -7.79 47.97
N PRO A 15 11.08 -8.53 46.91
CA PRO A 15 10.77 -8.13 45.53
C PRO A 15 9.28 -7.81 45.38
N ASP A 16 8.97 -6.65 44.81
CA ASP A 16 7.58 -6.20 44.59
C ASP A 16 6.87 -7.17 43.64
N LEU A 17 5.99 -8.01 44.18
CA LEU A 17 5.24 -9.04 43.46
C LEU A 17 4.19 -8.47 42.50
N ARG A 18 3.90 -7.15 42.55
CA ARG A 18 3.02 -6.49 41.58
C ARG A 18 3.70 -6.32 40.23
N PHE A 19 5.03 -6.18 40.24
CA PHE A 19 5.83 -6.24 39.05
C PHE A 19 6.25 -7.68 38.83
N ASN A 20 5.83 -8.27 37.71
CA ASN A 20 6.47 -9.50 37.26
C ASN A 20 7.98 -9.21 37.19
N PRO A 21 8.83 -10.04 37.82
CA PRO A 21 10.27 -9.90 37.64
C PRO A 21 10.58 -9.94 36.14
N PRO A 22 11.74 -9.41 35.68
CA PRO A 22 12.21 -9.55 34.30
C PRO A 22 12.62 -11.02 34.01
N SER A 23 11.82 -11.98 34.47
CA SER A 23 11.84 -13.37 34.10
C SER A 23 11.23 -13.48 32.71
N LYS A 24 11.86 -14.33 31.89
CA LYS A 24 11.67 -14.49 30.44
C LYS A 24 10.21 -14.24 30.00
N PRO A 25 9.99 -13.45 28.92
CA PRO A 25 8.65 -13.25 28.39
C PRO A 25 7.98 -14.60 28.14
N ARG A 26 6.72 -14.74 28.59
CA ARG A 26 5.90 -15.94 28.35
C ARG A 26 5.88 -16.18 26.83
N THR A 27 6.59 -17.20 26.40
CA THR A 27 6.72 -17.58 25.00
C THR A 27 5.73 -18.69 24.72
N PHE A 28 4.61 -18.34 24.11
CA PHE A 28 3.62 -19.32 23.67
C PHE A 28 4.11 -19.95 22.36
N LYS A 29 4.37 -21.25 22.37
CA LYS A 29 4.58 -22.01 21.14
C LYS A 29 3.23 -22.44 20.59
N VAL A 30 2.78 -21.79 19.52
CA VAL A 30 1.59 -22.23 18.78
C VAL A 30 1.88 -23.63 18.22
N ALA A 31 1.16 -24.64 18.68
CA ALA A 31 1.34 -26.04 18.26
C ALA A 31 0.45 -26.41 17.06
N LYS A 32 -0.66 -25.69 16.86
CA LYS A 32 -1.63 -25.91 15.79
C LYS A 32 -2.24 -24.58 15.36
N LEU A 33 -2.39 -24.38 14.06
CA LEU A 33 -3.14 -23.25 13.50
C LEU A 33 -4.64 -23.59 13.49
N TRP A 34 -5.45 -22.59 13.82
CA TRP A 34 -6.92 -22.65 13.74
C TRP A 34 -7.36 -21.83 12.53
N ASP A 35 -8.63 -21.88 12.16
CA ASP A 35 -9.12 -21.22 10.94
C ASP A 35 -8.81 -19.72 10.91
N ILE A 36 -8.98 -19.03 12.05
CA ILE A 36 -8.60 -17.61 12.21
C ILE A 36 -7.09 -17.42 11.96
N HIS A 37 -6.25 -18.32 12.46
CA HIS A 37 -4.80 -18.24 12.25
C HIS A 37 -4.41 -18.50 10.80
N HIS A 38 -5.11 -19.40 10.09
CA HIS A 38 -4.91 -19.62 8.66
C HIS A 38 -5.27 -18.38 7.86
N GLU A 39 -6.38 -17.71 8.20
CA GLU A 39 -6.78 -16.47 7.55
C GLU A 39 -5.79 -15.33 7.83
N ILE A 40 -5.27 -15.23 9.06
CA ILE A 40 -4.16 -14.32 9.40
C ILE A 40 -2.93 -14.61 8.52
N CYS A 41 -2.55 -15.88 8.36
CA CYS A 41 -1.40 -16.27 7.53
C CYS A 41 -1.62 -15.92 6.05
N ARG A 42 -2.83 -16.14 5.52
CA ARG A 42 -3.20 -15.79 4.15
C ARG A 42 -3.04 -14.28 3.90
N ARG A 43 -3.64 -13.44 4.76
CA ARG A 43 -3.55 -11.98 4.64
C ARG A 43 -2.13 -11.45 4.84
N ALA A 44 -1.38 -12.06 5.76
CA ALA A 44 0.04 -11.73 5.95
C ALA A 44 0.92 -12.14 4.75
N ALA A 45 0.56 -13.23 4.04
CA ALA A 45 1.24 -13.63 2.81
C ALA A 45 0.99 -12.60 1.70
N LEU A 46 -0.22 -12.03 1.60
CA LEU A 46 -0.60 -10.95 0.68
C LEU A 46 0.04 -9.59 1.03
N GLY A 47 0.64 -9.44 2.22
CA GLY A 47 1.32 -8.22 2.64
C GLY A 47 0.46 -7.21 3.40
N GLU A 48 -0.73 -7.60 3.87
CA GLU A 48 -1.54 -6.73 4.74
C GLU A 48 -0.82 -6.42 6.06
N THR A 49 -1.06 -5.22 6.61
CA THR A 49 -0.49 -4.81 7.90
C THR A 49 -1.19 -5.52 9.05
N ASN A 50 -0.49 -5.73 10.16
CA ASN A 50 -1.07 -6.42 11.32
C ASN A 50 -2.31 -5.70 11.89
N VAL A 51 -2.37 -4.36 11.77
CA VAL A 51 -3.53 -3.55 12.20
C VAL A 51 -4.72 -3.81 11.27
N SER A 52 -4.51 -3.75 9.95
CA SER A 52 -5.56 -4.05 8.97
C SER A 52 -6.13 -5.46 9.12
N ILE A 53 -5.28 -6.45 9.38
CA ILE A 53 -5.71 -7.84 9.61
C ILE A 53 -6.53 -7.95 10.89
N ALA A 54 -6.09 -7.26 11.95
CA ALA A 54 -6.78 -7.25 13.24
C ALA A 54 -8.18 -6.64 13.11
N ASP A 55 -8.29 -5.48 12.45
CA ASP A 55 -9.56 -4.79 12.22
C ASP A 55 -10.52 -5.63 11.36
N ALA A 56 -10.01 -6.27 10.30
CA ALA A 56 -10.82 -7.10 9.40
C ALA A 56 -11.33 -8.39 10.06
N LEU A 57 -10.60 -8.95 11.02
CA LEU A 57 -10.93 -10.21 11.70
C LEU A 57 -11.57 -10.01 13.07
N GLY A 58 -11.67 -8.77 13.56
CA GLY A 58 -12.17 -8.46 14.90
C GLY A 58 -11.31 -9.04 16.02
N VAL A 59 -9.99 -9.15 15.81
CA VAL A 59 -9.02 -9.70 16.79
C VAL A 59 -8.04 -8.62 17.24
N SER A 60 -7.27 -8.88 18.30
CA SER A 60 -6.23 -7.94 18.73
C SER A 60 -5.00 -7.98 17.80
N SER A 61 -4.37 -6.83 17.58
CA SER A 61 -3.11 -6.73 16.83
C SER A 61 -1.97 -7.54 17.47
N ALA A 62 -2.03 -7.73 18.80
CA ALA A 62 -1.11 -8.59 19.53
C ALA A 62 -1.27 -10.07 19.14
N MET A 63 -2.50 -10.56 18.99
CA MET A 63 -2.77 -11.92 18.52
C MET A 63 -2.19 -12.15 17.13
N VAL A 64 -2.45 -11.23 16.19
CA VAL A 64 -1.88 -11.29 14.83
C VAL A 64 -0.36 -11.36 14.86
N SER A 65 0.28 -10.53 15.70
CA SER A 65 1.74 -10.53 15.89
C SER A 65 2.25 -11.87 16.43
N TYR A 66 1.60 -12.43 17.45
CA TYR A 66 1.99 -13.72 18.03
C TYR A 66 1.80 -14.88 17.05
N THR A 67 0.69 -14.91 16.32
CA THR A 67 0.43 -15.91 15.29
C THR A 67 1.51 -15.83 14.22
N ARG A 68 1.74 -14.65 13.63
CA ARG A 68 2.69 -14.45 12.52
C ARG A 68 4.13 -14.78 12.90
N ASN A 69 4.55 -14.50 14.14
CA ASN A 69 5.89 -14.80 14.62
C ASN A 69 6.07 -16.24 15.11
N SER A 70 5.00 -17.05 15.13
CA SER A 70 5.10 -18.46 15.49
C SER A 70 5.78 -19.25 14.38
N LYS A 71 6.64 -20.22 14.74
CA LYS A 71 7.39 -21.02 13.76
C LYS A 71 6.47 -21.69 12.72
N ILE A 72 5.35 -22.26 13.16
CA ILE A 72 4.39 -22.93 12.27
C ILE A 72 3.77 -21.95 11.28
N ALA A 73 3.40 -20.74 11.73
CA ALA A 73 2.85 -19.73 10.83
C ALA A 73 3.90 -19.22 9.83
N VAL A 74 5.15 -19.01 10.26
CA VAL A 74 6.24 -18.61 9.37
C VAL A 74 6.45 -19.65 8.27
N ASP A 75 6.52 -20.93 8.64
CA ASP A 75 6.68 -22.03 7.69
C ASP A 75 5.47 -22.09 6.73
N HIS A 76 4.24 -21.91 7.23
CA HIS A 76 3.02 -21.90 6.42
C HIS A 76 2.93 -20.69 5.47
N ILE A 77 3.28 -19.49 5.93
CA ILE A 77 3.35 -18.28 5.11
C ILE A 77 4.41 -18.46 4.01
N GLY A 78 5.53 -19.12 4.32
CA GLY A 78 6.55 -19.48 3.34
C GLY A 78 6.00 -20.36 2.22
N ILE A 79 5.22 -21.39 2.56
CA ILE A 79 4.54 -22.25 1.58
C ILE A 79 3.57 -21.45 0.72
N LEU A 80 2.73 -20.59 1.34
CA LEU A 80 1.76 -19.76 0.62
C LEU A 80 2.46 -18.81 -0.37
N ARG A 81 3.54 -18.16 0.05
CA ARG A 81 4.34 -17.30 -0.83
C ARG A 81 4.98 -18.08 -1.97
N GLY A 82 5.56 -19.23 -1.68
CA GLY A 82 6.13 -20.10 -2.71
C GLY A 82 5.11 -20.53 -3.76
N ALA A 83 3.86 -20.83 -3.36
CA ALA A 83 2.78 -21.14 -4.29
C ALA A 83 2.38 -19.92 -5.15
N MET A 84 2.22 -18.74 -4.55
CA MET A 84 1.91 -17.50 -5.28
C MET A 84 3.02 -17.11 -6.26
N ASP A 85 4.28 -17.27 -5.86
CA ASP A 85 5.44 -16.99 -6.69
C ASP A 85 5.51 -17.97 -7.87
N ALA A 86 5.24 -19.25 -7.65
CA ALA A 86 5.18 -20.26 -8.71
C ALA A 86 4.13 -19.91 -9.79
N ASP A 87 2.91 -19.55 -9.36
CA ASP A 87 1.84 -19.12 -10.27
C ASP A 87 2.24 -17.88 -11.08
N THR A 88 2.95 -16.93 -10.45
CA THR A 88 3.41 -15.70 -11.10
C THR A 88 4.52 -15.97 -12.11
N ILE A 89 5.42 -16.92 -11.83
CA ILE A 89 6.50 -17.34 -12.74
C ILE A 89 5.90 -17.87 -14.05
N ASP A 90 4.84 -18.68 -13.97
CA ASP A 90 4.19 -19.25 -15.16
C ASP A 90 3.59 -18.16 -16.06
N ILE A 91 2.94 -17.15 -15.48
CA ILE A 91 2.41 -16.00 -16.21
C ILE A 91 3.55 -15.20 -16.85
N GLY A 92 4.64 -14.97 -16.11
CA GLY A 92 5.82 -14.27 -16.62
C GLY A 92 6.42 -14.97 -17.84
N GLN A 93 6.53 -16.30 -17.80
CA GLN A 93 6.99 -17.10 -18.94
C GLN A 93 6.02 -17.00 -20.13
N GLN A 94 4.70 -17.01 -19.89
CA GLN A 94 3.72 -16.86 -20.96
C GLN A 94 3.82 -15.48 -21.63
N ILE A 95 3.98 -14.40 -20.84
CA ILE A 95 4.19 -13.04 -21.35
C ILE A 95 5.47 -12.97 -22.19
N GLN A 96 6.57 -13.55 -21.71
CA GLN A 96 7.84 -13.57 -22.46
C GLN A 96 7.72 -14.34 -23.78
N LYS A 97 7.02 -15.49 -23.78
CA LYS A 97 6.76 -16.27 -25.00
C LYS A 97 5.87 -15.51 -25.99
N PHE A 98 4.91 -14.72 -25.49
CA PHE A 98 4.00 -13.94 -26.32
C PHE A 98 4.60 -12.63 -26.84
N ALA A 99 5.54 -12.02 -26.10
CA ALA A 99 6.19 -10.77 -26.44
C ALA A 99 6.72 -10.68 -27.90
N PRO A 100 7.43 -11.68 -28.46
CA PRO A 100 7.87 -11.62 -29.86
C PRO A 100 6.72 -11.63 -30.86
N VAL A 101 5.61 -12.31 -30.55
CA VAL A 101 4.41 -12.32 -31.39
C VAL A 101 3.74 -10.95 -31.38
N ALA A 102 3.59 -10.36 -30.19
CA ALA A 102 3.04 -9.01 -30.04
C ALA A 102 3.90 -7.96 -30.74
N LEU A 103 5.23 -8.08 -30.68
CA LEU A 103 6.16 -7.17 -31.35
C LEU A 103 6.00 -7.22 -32.88
N ARG A 104 5.92 -8.42 -33.46
CA ARG A 104 5.67 -8.58 -34.91
C ARG A 104 4.35 -7.95 -35.34
N LEU A 105 3.28 -8.18 -34.57
CA LEU A 105 1.99 -7.58 -34.85
C LEU A 105 2.05 -6.04 -34.83
N LEU A 106 2.79 -5.46 -33.89
CA LEU A 106 2.99 -4.01 -33.83
C LEU A 106 3.77 -3.49 -35.05
N GLU A 107 4.79 -4.21 -35.51
CA GLU A 107 5.51 -3.89 -36.75
C GLU A 107 4.59 -3.94 -37.97
N ASP A 108 3.75 -4.98 -38.08
CA ASP A 108 2.77 -5.15 -39.15
C ASP A 108 1.74 -4.00 -39.16
N ILE A 109 1.27 -3.57 -37.97
CA ILE A 109 0.38 -2.41 -37.83
C ILE A 109 1.08 -1.13 -38.30
N VAL A 110 2.33 -0.88 -37.90
CA VAL A 110 3.06 0.32 -38.27
C VAL A 110 3.34 0.36 -39.77
N LYS A 111 3.75 -0.76 -40.37
CA LYS A 111 4.01 -0.91 -41.81
C LYS A 111 2.71 -0.93 -42.63
N GLY A 112 1.60 -1.34 -42.02
CA GLY A 112 0.33 -1.53 -42.73
C GLY A 112 0.31 -2.80 -43.57
N GLU A 113 0.99 -3.83 -43.11
CA GLU A 113 1.17 -5.10 -43.81
C GLU A 113 0.50 -6.24 -43.00
N GLY A 114 0.29 -7.39 -43.65
CA GLY A 114 -0.17 -8.61 -42.99
C GLY A 114 -1.47 -8.41 -42.18
N PRO A 115 -1.55 -8.94 -40.93
CA PRO A 115 -2.71 -8.76 -40.05
C PRO A 115 -3.02 -7.29 -39.70
N GLY A 116 -2.03 -6.39 -39.84
CA GLY A 116 -2.13 -4.96 -39.58
C GLY A 116 -2.63 -4.13 -40.77
N ALA A 117 -2.84 -4.73 -41.94
CA ALA A 117 -3.16 -4.00 -43.17
C ALA A 117 -4.43 -3.13 -43.08
N ASN A 118 -5.41 -3.56 -42.31
CA ASN A 118 -6.68 -2.82 -42.14
C ASN A 118 -6.64 -1.78 -41.00
N ALA A 119 -5.50 -1.62 -40.31
CA ALA A 119 -5.39 -0.63 -39.24
C ALA A 119 -5.47 0.80 -39.80
N SER A 120 -6.28 1.66 -39.17
CA SER A 120 -6.43 3.06 -39.58
C SER A 120 -5.13 3.85 -39.39
N ILE A 121 -4.91 4.87 -40.21
CA ILE A 121 -3.70 5.72 -40.17
C ILE A 121 -3.43 6.28 -38.77
N GLY A 122 -4.48 6.67 -38.04
CA GLY A 122 -4.35 7.18 -36.67
C GLY A 122 -3.85 6.12 -35.67
N ILE A 123 -4.25 4.85 -35.84
CA ILE A 123 -3.73 3.74 -35.03
C ILE A 123 -2.24 3.50 -35.35
N ARG A 124 -1.87 3.50 -36.63
CA ARG A 124 -0.48 3.32 -37.07
C ARG A 124 0.43 4.41 -36.50
N ALA A 125 0.03 5.68 -36.64
CA ALA A 125 0.77 6.82 -36.12
C ALA A 125 0.97 6.72 -34.60
N ARG A 126 -0.07 6.34 -33.84
CA ARG A 126 0.02 6.16 -32.38
C ARG A 126 1.01 5.07 -31.98
N TYR A 127 1.04 3.93 -32.67
CA TYR A 127 1.97 2.86 -32.34
C TYR A 127 3.40 3.17 -32.79
N ALA A 128 3.57 3.87 -33.92
CA ALA A 128 4.86 4.38 -34.35
C ALA A 128 5.47 5.35 -33.33
N ASP A 129 4.67 6.29 -32.81
CA ASP A 129 5.07 7.24 -31.77
C ASP A 129 5.51 6.51 -30.48
N ARG A 130 4.76 5.50 -30.03
CA ARG A 130 5.14 4.64 -28.89
C ARG A 130 6.44 3.86 -29.12
N HIS A 131 6.73 3.48 -30.35
CA HIS A 131 8.00 2.84 -30.71
C HIS A 131 9.17 3.83 -30.64
N LEU A 132 8.97 5.05 -31.15
CA LEU A 132 9.94 6.14 -31.06
C LEU A 132 10.23 6.51 -29.59
N ASP A 133 9.19 6.59 -28.76
CA ASP A 133 9.31 6.81 -27.32
C ASP A 133 10.23 5.78 -26.65
N ARG A 134 9.98 4.49 -26.92
CA ARG A 134 10.79 3.38 -26.38
C ARG A 134 12.22 3.36 -26.91
N ALA A 135 12.44 3.86 -28.12
CA ALA A 135 13.76 4.02 -28.71
C ALA A 135 14.51 5.26 -28.18
N GLY A 136 13.89 6.03 -27.28
CA GLY A 136 14.51 7.19 -26.63
C GLY A 136 14.32 8.51 -27.37
N TYR A 137 13.46 8.55 -28.39
CA TYR A 137 13.08 9.78 -29.09
C TYR A 137 11.92 10.53 -28.42
N SER A 138 11.53 10.14 -27.19
CA SER A 138 10.52 10.88 -26.45
C SER A 138 10.92 12.34 -26.24
N PRO A 139 9.98 13.28 -26.36
CA PRO A 139 10.21 14.66 -25.97
C PRO A 139 10.69 14.75 -24.52
N VAL A 140 11.73 15.55 -24.26
CA VAL A 140 12.24 15.80 -22.91
C VAL A 140 11.15 16.47 -22.07
N LYS A 141 10.56 15.71 -21.14
CA LYS A 141 9.59 16.25 -20.19
C LYS A 141 10.34 17.11 -19.17
N ARG A 142 10.17 18.43 -19.23
CA ARG A 142 10.63 19.33 -18.17
C ARG A 142 9.69 19.18 -16.97
N ILE A 143 10.11 18.43 -15.97
CA ILE A 143 9.38 18.34 -14.71
C ILE A 143 9.74 19.59 -13.89
N ALA A 144 8.85 20.57 -13.87
CA ALA A 144 8.92 21.68 -12.94
C ALA A 144 8.40 21.20 -11.58
N ALA A 145 9.28 20.67 -10.74
CA ALA A 145 8.96 20.39 -9.35
C ALA A 145 8.97 21.70 -8.57
N ILE A 146 7.81 22.34 -8.46
CA ILE A 146 7.62 23.51 -7.61
C ILE A 146 7.36 22.99 -6.20
N SER A 147 8.39 22.98 -5.34
CA SER A 147 8.18 22.80 -3.91
C SER A 147 7.91 24.16 -3.27
N THR A 148 6.64 24.43 -2.97
CA THR A 148 6.23 25.61 -2.21
C THR A 148 5.68 25.16 -0.88
N THR A 149 6.25 25.67 0.21
CA THR A 149 5.62 25.62 1.53
C THR A 149 4.45 26.58 1.53
N LEU A 150 3.24 26.04 1.42
CA LEU A 150 2.02 26.81 1.52
C LEU A 150 1.65 26.96 2.99
N THR A 151 1.40 28.19 3.40
CA THR A 151 0.82 28.47 4.72
C THR A 151 -0.69 28.18 4.69
N ARG A 152 -1.32 28.14 5.87
CA ARG A 152 -2.78 27.92 5.97
C ARG A 152 -3.57 28.99 5.21
N GLU A 153 -3.08 30.22 5.20
CA GLU A 153 -3.67 31.36 4.50
C GLU A 153 -3.59 31.18 2.98
N ASP A 154 -2.44 30.72 2.47
CA ASP A 154 -2.27 30.43 1.03
C ASP A 154 -3.24 29.34 0.55
N ILE A 155 -3.46 28.33 1.39
CA ILE A 155 -4.41 27.24 1.09
C ILE A 155 -5.85 27.76 1.00
N GLU A 156 -6.25 28.68 1.87
CA GLU A 156 -7.59 29.28 1.85
C GLU A 156 -7.79 30.16 0.61
N ILE A 157 -6.78 30.95 0.23
CA ILE A 157 -6.81 31.76 -0.99
C ILE A 157 -6.93 30.86 -2.25
N ILE A 158 -6.18 29.77 -2.31
CA ILE A 158 -6.24 28.81 -3.42
C ILE A 158 -7.63 28.16 -3.51
N LYS A 159 -8.21 27.76 -2.37
CA LYS A 159 -9.56 27.18 -2.31
C LYS A 159 -10.63 28.17 -2.78
N ASN A 160 -10.55 29.42 -2.35
CA ASN A 160 -11.51 30.45 -2.72
C ASN A 160 -11.42 30.79 -4.21
N ARG A 161 -10.20 30.90 -4.76
CA ARG A 161 -10.00 31.06 -6.21
C ARG A 161 -10.54 29.87 -7.00
N ALA A 162 -10.26 28.65 -6.56
CA ALA A 162 -10.76 27.45 -7.24
C ALA A 162 -12.29 27.37 -7.24
N ARG A 163 -12.94 27.72 -6.12
CA ARG A 163 -14.41 27.83 -6.03
C ARG A 163 -14.95 28.88 -6.99
N GLN A 164 -14.34 30.06 -7.03
CA GLN A 164 -14.78 31.14 -7.90
C GLN A 164 -14.63 30.78 -9.38
N SER A 165 -13.49 30.21 -9.79
CA SER A 165 -13.30 29.71 -11.16
C SER A 165 -14.26 28.57 -11.52
N ALA A 166 -14.63 27.72 -10.55
CA ALA A 166 -15.61 26.65 -10.77
C ALA A 166 -17.05 27.18 -10.91
N LEU A 167 -17.39 28.27 -10.19
CA LEU A 167 -18.66 29.00 -10.36
C LEU A 167 -18.70 29.68 -11.75
N ASP A 168 -17.62 30.36 -12.14
CA ASP A 168 -17.52 31.04 -13.44
C ASP A 168 -17.57 30.06 -14.62
N ALA A 169 -17.01 28.85 -14.44
CA ALA A 169 -17.08 27.76 -15.41
C ALA A 169 -18.42 26.98 -15.37
N GLY A 170 -19.33 27.33 -14.45
CA GLY A 170 -20.65 26.70 -14.33
C GLY A 170 -20.63 25.25 -13.82
N VAL A 171 -19.56 24.83 -13.16
CA VAL A 171 -19.37 23.45 -12.66
C VAL A 171 -20.08 23.22 -11.32
N ILE A 172 -20.33 24.29 -10.56
CA ILE A 172 -20.98 24.24 -9.24
C ILE A 172 -22.07 25.32 -9.21
N SER A 173 -23.26 25.03 -8.68
CA SER A 173 -24.32 25.99 -8.41
C SER A 173 -24.20 26.54 -6.98
N ALA A 174 -24.36 27.85 -6.80
CA ALA A 174 -24.23 28.55 -5.52
C ALA A 174 -25.49 28.43 -4.63
N GLU A 175 -26.09 27.25 -4.51
CA GLU A 175 -27.15 27.03 -3.52
C GLU A 175 -26.51 26.66 -2.17
N ILE A 176 -26.55 27.63 -1.26
CA ILE A 176 -26.19 27.44 0.14
C ILE A 176 -27.33 26.67 0.80
N ILE A 177 -27.10 25.41 1.16
CA ILE A 177 -27.97 24.70 2.10
C ILE A 177 -27.49 25.11 3.50
N GLU A 178 -28.27 25.94 4.18
CA GLU A 178 -28.13 26.17 5.61
C GLU A 178 -28.43 24.85 6.33
N VAL A 179 -27.38 24.18 6.82
CA VAL A 179 -27.54 23.02 7.70
C VAL A 179 -27.68 23.56 9.11
N GLU A 180 -28.92 23.66 9.59
CA GLU A 180 -29.24 23.83 11.01
C GLU A 180 -28.68 22.63 11.78
N VAL A 181 -27.62 22.85 12.54
CA VAL A 181 -27.10 21.87 13.49
C VAL A 181 -28.02 21.88 14.71
N VAL A 182 -28.98 20.96 14.71
CA VAL A 182 -29.78 20.65 15.91
C VAL A 182 -28.88 19.91 16.89
N SER A 183 -28.57 20.57 17.99
CA SER A 183 -27.88 19.99 19.14
C SER A 183 -28.90 19.30 20.07
N GLU A 184 -28.81 17.98 20.18
CA GLU A 184 -29.28 17.16 21.32
C GLU A 184 -28.08 16.48 22.00
#